data_AF-A0A5B0LK94-F1
#
_entry.id   AF-A0A5B0LK94-F1
#
_cell.length_a   1.000
_cell.length_b   1.000
_cell.length_c   1.000
_cell.angle_alpha   90.00
_cell.angle_beta   90.00
_cell.angle_gamma   90.00
#
_symmetry.space_group_name_H-M   'P 1'
#
loop_
_entity.id
_entity.type
_entity.pdbx_description
1 polymer ?
#
loop_
_entity_poly.entity_id
_entity_poly.type
_entity_poly.pdbx_seq_one_letter_code
_entity_poly.pdbx_strand_id
1 'polypeptide(L)'
;MCYKNPKDHDSEQGLIPIDISVALELENEHYPDAKDLTSTCPEWFSKIVDLLKLEMELNCPEADTQNVWSVLSWLRSAIQLYDSAWLDDITNDPEETIAARAYLLYDIDSTT
;
A
#
# COMPACT_ATOMS: atom_id res chain seq x y z
N MET A 1 18.93 -23.66 10.13
CA MET A 1 20.09 -22.96 10.73
C MET A 1 19.56 -21.70 11.37
N CYS A 2 19.75 -21.48 12.67
CA CYS A 2 19.45 -20.19 13.29
C CYS A 2 20.73 -19.35 13.23
N TYR A 3 20.65 -18.16 12.63
CA TYR A 3 21.80 -17.26 12.47
C TYR A 3 22.38 -16.89 13.85
N LYS A 4 23.71 -16.94 13.96
CA LYS A 4 24.46 -16.65 15.21
C LYS A 4 24.34 -15.16 15.57
N ASN A 5 24.54 -14.89 16.86
CA ASN A 5 24.36 -13.60 17.51
C ASN A 5 25.12 -12.48 16.75
N PRO A 6 24.46 -11.34 16.42
CA PRO A 6 25.06 -10.23 15.67
C PRO A 6 26.33 -9.63 16.28
N LYS A 7 26.65 -9.94 17.55
CA LYS A 7 27.90 -9.53 18.21
C LYS A 7 29.16 -10.18 17.61
N ASP A 8 29.03 -11.26 16.84
CA ASP A 8 30.15 -11.99 16.24
C ASP A 8 30.63 -11.39 14.90
N HIS A 9 29.89 -10.40 14.38
CA HIS A 9 30.28 -9.61 13.22
C HIS A 9 30.31 -8.15 13.65
N ASP A 10 31.33 -7.36 13.24
CA ASP A 10 31.45 -5.90 13.47
C ASP A 10 30.29 -5.14 12.79
N SER A 11 29.08 -5.38 13.26
CA SER A 11 27.81 -4.96 12.68
C SER A 11 27.44 -3.66 13.36
N GLU A 12 27.54 -2.53 12.66
CA GLU A 12 26.94 -1.31 13.15
C GLU A 12 25.42 -1.54 13.27
N GLN A 13 24.92 -1.53 14.51
CA GLN A 13 23.50 -1.65 14.84
C GLN A 13 22.81 -2.98 14.46
N GLY A 14 23.57 -4.07 14.29
CA GLY A 14 22.98 -5.38 13.97
C GLY A 14 22.54 -5.53 12.51
N LEU A 15 22.96 -4.61 11.64
CA LEU A 15 22.81 -4.74 10.19
C LEU A 15 24.07 -5.38 9.62
N ILE A 16 23.90 -6.49 8.92
CA ILE A 16 24.99 -7.12 8.17
C ILE A 16 25.04 -6.44 6.81
N PRO A 17 26.13 -5.72 6.45
CA PRO A 17 26.27 -5.17 5.11
C PRO A 17 26.33 -6.33 4.11
N ILE A 18 25.36 -6.38 3.20
CA ILE A 18 25.33 -7.32 2.09
C ILE A 18 25.62 -6.57 0.79
N ASP A 19 26.14 -7.30 -0.20
CA ASP A 19 26.31 -6.76 -1.54
C ASP A 19 24.94 -6.44 -2.16
N ILE A 20 24.85 -5.37 -2.96
CA ILE A 20 23.61 -4.97 -3.65
C ILE A 20 23.09 -6.10 -4.55
N SER A 21 23.98 -6.90 -5.15
CA SER A 21 23.57 -8.06 -5.96
C SER A 21 22.79 -9.09 -5.14
N VAL A 22 23.23 -9.34 -3.89
CA VAL A 22 22.55 -10.25 -2.95
C VAL A 22 21.23 -9.66 -2.47
N ALA A 23 21.18 -8.34 -2.24
CA ALA A 23 19.93 -7.65 -1.89
C ALA A 23 18.89 -7.78 -3.01
N LEU A 24 19.29 -7.55 -4.26
CA LEU A 24 18.43 -7.68 -5.44
C LEU A 24 17.98 -9.12 -5.68
N GLU A 25 18.84 -10.10 -5.42
CA GLU A 25 18.49 -11.52 -5.56
C GLU A 25 17.45 -11.93 -4.51
N LEU A 26 17.64 -11.54 -3.24
CA LEU A 26 16.68 -11.76 -2.16
C LEU A 26 15.36 -11.02 -2.38
N GLU A 27 15.41 -9.81 -2.93
CA GLU A 27 14.24 -9.03 -3.29
C GLU A 27 13.44 -9.74 -4.39
N ASN A 28 14.10 -10.21 -5.46
CA ASN A 28 13.44 -10.97 -6.52
C ASN A 28 12.93 -12.36 -6.07
N GLU A 29 13.57 -12.99 -5.09
CA GLU A 29 13.18 -14.31 -4.59
C GLU A 29 12.00 -14.24 -3.59
N HIS A 30 11.90 -13.14 -2.83
CA HIS A 30 10.97 -13.06 -1.70
C HIS A 30 9.91 -11.96 -1.80
N TYR A 31 10.12 -10.91 -2.60
CA TYR A 31 9.06 -9.96 -2.90
C TYR A 31 8.25 -10.44 -4.12
N PRO A 32 6.91 -10.34 -4.07
CA PRO A 32 6.09 -10.63 -5.23
C PRO A 32 6.48 -9.74 -6.40
N ASP A 33 6.24 -10.21 -7.63
CA ASP A 33 6.31 -9.38 -8.84
C ASP A 33 5.54 -8.07 -8.62
N ALA A 34 5.94 -6.98 -9.29
CA ALA A 34 5.27 -5.66 -9.22
C ALA A 34 3.73 -5.76 -9.32
N LYS A 35 3.23 -6.71 -10.11
CA LYS A 35 1.81 -7.01 -10.30
C LYS A 35 1.14 -7.69 -9.10
N ASP A 36 1.90 -8.44 -8.32
CA ASP A 36 1.43 -9.20 -7.17
C ASP A 36 1.61 -8.44 -5.85
N LEU A 37 2.38 -7.35 -5.83
CA LEU A 37 2.53 -6.47 -4.66
C LEU A 37 1.19 -5.90 -4.20
N THR A 38 0.30 -5.55 -5.13
CA THR A 38 -1.06 -5.08 -4.83
C THR A 38 -2.09 -6.22 -4.77
N SER A 39 -1.71 -7.47 -5.06
CA SER A 39 -2.64 -8.63 -5.00
C SER A 39 -3.11 -8.94 -3.57
N THR A 40 -2.36 -8.48 -2.57
CA THR A 40 -2.74 -8.59 -1.16
C THR A 40 -3.75 -7.53 -0.73
N CYS A 41 -4.03 -6.53 -1.58
CA CYS A 41 -5.04 -5.54 -1.28
C CYS A 41 -6.45 -6.16 -1.43
N PRO A 42 -7.40 -5.80 -0.55
CA PRO A 42 -8.79 -6.20 -0.72
C PRO A 42 -9.34 -5.81 -2.09
N GLU A 43 -10.19 -6.64 -2.69
CA GLU A 43 -10.75 -6.40 -4.03
C GLU A 43 -11.48 -5.05 -4.13
N TRP A 44 -12.11 -4.61 -3.04
CA TRP A 44 -12.77 -3.30 -2.97
C TRP A 44 -11.78 -2.14 -3.15
N PHE A 45 -10.55 -2.28 -2.66
CA PHE A 45 -9.52 -1.25 -2.76
C PHE A 45 -9.10 -1.04 -4.22
N SER A 46 -8.88 -2.13 -4.96
CA SER A 46 -8.54 -2.06 -6.38
C SER A 46 -9.63 -1.36 -7.20
N LYS A 47 -10.91 -1.66 -6.93
CA LYS A 47 -12.05 -1.00 -7.60
C LYS A 47 -12.11 0.50 -7.31
N ILE A 48 -11.86 0.90 -6.06
CA ILE A 48 -11.82 2.32 -5.68
C ILE A 48 -10.65 3.02 -6.34
N VAL A 49 -9.46 2.41 -6.38
CA VAL A 49 -8.29 2.97 -7.05
C VAL A 49 -8.56 3.20 -8.54
N ASP A 50 -9.23 2.26 -9.23
CA ASP A 50 -9.56 2.44 -10.64
C ASP A 50 -10.62 3.53 -10.87
N LEU A 51 -11.61 3.66 -9.97
CA LEU A 51 -12.56 4.78 -9.99
C LEU A 51 -11.86 6.12 -9.78
N LEU A 52 -10.94 6.21 -8.83
CA LEU A 52 -10.16 7.43 -8.58
C LEU A 52 -9.30 7.80 -9.79
N LYS A 53 -8.66 6.82 -10.45
CA LYS A 53 -7.93 7.06 -11.71
C LYS A 53 -8.83 7.65 -12.79
N LEU A 54 -10.07 7.17 -12.90
CA LEU A 54 -11.03 7.63 -13.89
C LEU A 54 -11.58 9.03 -13.56
N GLU A 55 -12.14 9.20 -12.37
CA GLU A 55 -12.89 10.41 -11.97
C GLU A 55 -11.96 11.60 -11.67
N MET A 56 -10.75 11.34 -11.18
CA MET A 56 -9.78 12.39 -10.84
C MET A 56 -8.64 12.50 -11.86
N GLU A 57 -8.74 11.79 -13.00
CA GLU A 57 -7.71 11.74 -14.06
C GLU A 57 -6.29 11.44 -13.51
N LEU A 58 -6.22 10.59 -12.49
CA LEU A 58 -4.99 10.32 -11.77
C LEU A 58 -4.09 9.37 -12.58
N ASN A 59 -2.95 9.87 -13.05
CA ASN A 59 -1.88 9.05 -13.62
C ASN A 59 -1.10 8.33 -12.51
N CYS A 60 -1.66 7.23 -12.02
CA CYS A 60 -1.03 6.40 -11.00
C CYS A 60 0.24 5.74 -11.58
N PRO A 61 1.42 5.95 -10.98
CA PRO A 61 2.62 5.22 -11.37
C PRO A 61 2.45 3.73 -11.06
N GLU A 62 3.09 2.88 -11.87
CA GLU A 62 3.16 1.44 -11.62
C GLU A 62 3.96 1.20 -10.34
N ALA A 63 3.39 0.40 -9.43
CA ALA A 63 4.00 0.13 -8.14
C ALA A 63 5.07 -0.96 -8.29
N ASP A 64 6.26 -0.71 -7.75
CA ASP A 64 7.35 -1.69 -7.61
C ASP A 64 7.85 -1.70 -6.16
N THR A 65 8.77 -2.60 -5.86
CA THR A 65 9.35 -2.75 -4.53
C THR A 65 10.05 -1.49 -4.00
N GLN A 66 10.51 -0.59 -4.88
CA GLN A 66 11.21 0.63 -4.52
C GLN A 66 10.25 1.80 -4.26
N ASN A 67 9.10 1.82 -4.92
CA ASN A 67 8.18 2.95 -4.91
C ASN A 67 6.82 2.67 -4.25
N VAL A 68 6.52 1.41 -3.89
CA VAL A 68 5.20 0.97 -3.40
C VAL A 68 4.65 1.85 -2.28
N TRP A 69 5.48 2.22 -1.30
CA TRP A 69 5.05 3.08 -0.19
C TRP A 69 4.71 4.50 -0.64
N SER A 70 5.45 5.04 -1.60
CA SER A 70 5.16 6.34 -2.19
C SER A 70 3.85 6.31 -2.99
N VAL A 71 3.61 5.24 -3.76
CA VAL A 71 2.35 5.05 -4.49
C VAL A 71 1.17 4.94 -3.53
N LEU A 72 1.28 4.12 -2.47
CA LEU A 72 0.23 3.98 -1.46
C LEU A 72 -0.05 5.30 -0.72
N SER A 73 0.99 6.07 -0.37
CA SER A 73 0.82 7.39 0.26
C SER A 73 0.13 8.39 -0.67
N TRP A 74 0.43 8.34 -1.97
CA TRP A 74 -0.21 9.19 -2.96
C TRP A 74 -1.68 8.81 -3.15
N LEU A 75 -1.99 7.51 -3.27
CA LEU A 75 -3.37 7.00 -3.33
C LEU A 75 -4.18 7.41 -2.10
N ARG A 76 -3.59 7.31 -0.90
CA ARG A 76 -4.22 7.78 0.33
C ARG A 76 -4.55 9.27 0.29
N SER A 77 -3.65 10.08 -0.25
CA SER A 77 -3.87 11.53 -0.36
C SER A 77 -4.99 11.84 -1.35
N ALA A 78 -5.08 11.10 -2.46
CA ALA A 78 -6.18 11.21 -3.41
C ALA A 78 -7.53 10.86 -2.79
N ILE A 79 -7.60 9.76 -2.01
CA ILE A 79 -8.80 9.38 -1.26
C ILE A 79 -9.23 10.49 -0.31
N GLN A 80 -8.28 11.07 0.44
CA GLN A 80 -8.59 12.16 1.38
C GLN A 80 -9.11 13.42 0.66
N LEU A 81 -8.56 13.73 -0.52
CA LEU A 81 -9.02 14.85 -1.32
C LEU A 81 -10.45 14.61 -1.83
N TYR A 82 -10.73 13.40 -2.33
CA TYR A 82 -12.06 13.00 -2.77
C TYR A 82 -13.06 13.12 -1.61
N ASP A 83 -12.76 12.51 -0.46
CA ASP A 83 -13.66 12.53 0.70
C ASP A 83 -13.90 13.96 1.21
N SER A 84 -12.87 14.82 1.21
CA SER A 84 -13.04 16.23 1.57
C SER A 84 -13.97 16.96 0.60
N ALA A 85 -13.77 16.79 -0.71
CA ALA A 85 -14.61 17.43 -1.72
C ALA A 85 -16.05 16.91 -1.67
N TRP A 86 -16.24 15.62 -1.37
CA TRP A 86 -17.56 15.02 -1.18
C TRP A 86 -18.30 15.66 -0.02
N LEU A 87 -17.62 15.85 1.11
CA LEU A 87 -18.20 16.43 2.33
C LEU A 87 -18.44 17.94 2.25
N ASP A 88 -17.75 18.65 1.35
CA ASP A 88 -17.99 20.09 1.11
C ASP A 88 -19.36 20.36 0.46
N ASP A 89 -19.92 19.39 -0.26
CA ASP A 89 -21.30 19.46 -0.78
C ASP A 89 -22.29 18.87 0.24
N ILE A 90 -23.07 19.75 0.87
CA ILE A 90 -24.05 19.40 1.91
C ILE A 90 -25.20 18.49 1.42
N THR A 91 -25.33 18.29 0.10
CA THR A 91 -26.36 17.39 -0.47
C THR A 91 -25.89 15.94 -0.54
N ASN A 92 -24.59 15.71 -0.42
CA ASN A 92 -24.01 14.38 -0.41
C ASN A 92 -24.18 13.69 0.96
N ASP A 93 -24.31 12.36 0.93
CA ASP A 93 -24.35 11.54 2.13
C ASP A 93 -22.93 11.28 2.66
N PRO A 94 -22.58 11.66 3.91
CA PRO A 94 -21.28 11.38 4.51
C PRO A 94 -20.93 9.88 4.60
N GLU A 95 -21.92 8.99 4.67
CA GLU A 95 -21.72 7.53 4.70
C GLU A 95 -21.22 6.99 3.36
N GLU A 96 -21.32 7.79 2.29
CA GLU A 96 -20.85 7.43 0.96
C GLU A 96 -19.39 7.82 0.66
N THR A 97 -18.70 8.43 1.62
CA THR A 97 -17.25 8.64 1.55
C THR A 97 -16.51 7.31 1.42
N ILE A 98 -15.34 7.33 0.79
CA ILE A 98 -14.48 6.15 0.65
C ILE A 98 -14.06 5.66 2.03
N ALA A 99 -13.70 6.56 2.94
CA ALA A 99 -13.37 6.20 4.32
C ALA A 99 -14.52 5.51 5.08
N ALA A 100 -15.75 6.02 4.97
CA ALA A 100 -16.91 5.41 5.64
C ALA A 100 -17.22 4.01 5.07
N ARG A 101 -17.21 3.87 3.73
CA ARG A 101 -17.42 2.58 3.06
C ARG A 101 -16.33 1.55 3.41
N ALA A 102 -15.07 1.98 3.48
CA ALA A 102 -13.97 1.12 3.89
C ALA A 102 -14.16 0.60 5.32
N TYR A 103 -14.60 1.47 6.25
CA TYR A 103 -14.85 1.09 7.64
C TYR A 103 -15.94 0.00 7.75
N LEU A 104 -17.05 0.15 7.02
CA LEU A 104 -18.13 -0.83 7.00
C LEU A 104 -17.69 -2.21 6.49
N LEU A 105 -16.83 -2.26 5.46
CA LEU A 105 -16.35 -3.52 4.90
C LEU A 105 -15.43 -4.29 5.87
N TYR A 106 -14.56 -3.58 6.61
CA TYR A 106 -13.71 -4.22 7.62
C TYR A 106 -14.48 -4.74 8.83
N ASP A 107 -15.58 -4.09 9.22
CA ASP A 107 -16.41 -4.51 10.35
C ASP A 107 -17.21 -5.79 10.04
N ILE A 108 -17.61 -5.95 8.77
CA ILE A 108 -18.27 -7.17 8.27
C ILE A 108 -17.30 -8.36 8.27
N ASP A 109 -16.07 -8.18 7.79
CA ASP A 109 -15.07 -9.27 7.78
C ASP A 109 -14.59 -9.65 9.21
N SER A 110 -14.72 -8.75 10.19
CA SER A 110 -14.32 -8.98 11.58
C SER A 110 -15.34 -9.79 12.40
N THR A 111 -16.53 -10.04 11.85
CA THR A 111 -17.66 -10.71 12.54
C THR A 111 -17.99 -12.11 12.00
N THR A 112 -17.16 -12.65 11.11
CA THR A 112 -17.22 -14.04 10.58
C THR A 112 -16.01 -14.86 11.00
#